data_AF-A0A1V5P932-F1
#
_entry.id   AF-A0A1V5P932-F1
#
_cell.length_a   1.000
_cell.length_b   1.000
_cell.length_c   1.000
_cell.angle_alpha   90.00
_cell.angle_beta   90.00
_cell.angle_gamma   90.00
#
_symmetry.space_group_name_H-M   'P 1'
#
loop_
_entity.id
_entity.type
_entity.pdbx_description
1 polymer ?
#
loop_
_entity_poly.entity_id
_entity_poly.type
_entity_poly.pdbx_seq_one_letter_code
_entity_poly.pdbx_strand_id
1 'polypeptide(L)'
;MGRDSYESEIEEYNDLLDELREVEGLRLDLQSSMESLAFLIEEMKKKNPGNWQRDLGVLKRSIYELNEKEGKGGVSFLLTRKINSIYIDFLNKRKEQVKHNKDTVSIIETMKEMTEESTEFAHKSYEHGQAVIFGGVSTDYIPEWYKYVKE
;
A
#
# COMPACT_ATOMS: atom_id res chain seq x y z
N MET A 1 6.88 -20.10 -9.05
CA MET A 1 5.50 -20.31 -9.54
C MET A 1 5.31 -19.47 -10.80
N GLY A 2 4.45 -19.90 -11.74
CA GLY A 2 4.20 -19.18 -13.00
C GLY A 2 3.18 -18.04 -12.84
N ARG A 3 3.04 -17.18 -13.86
CA ARG A 3 2.07 -16.06 -13.91
C ARG A 3 0.64 -16.51 -13.58
N ASP A 4 0.22 -17.64 -14.14
CA ASP A 4 -1.12 -18.22 -13.95
C ASP A 4 -1.46 -18.51 -12.47
N SER A 5 -0.46 -18.64 -11.60
CA SER A 5 -0.68 -18.85 -10.16
C SER A 5 -1.09 -17.57 -9.41
N TYR A 6 -1.01 -16.41 -10.07
CA TYR A 6 -1.26 -15.08 -9.49
C TYR A 6 -2.25 -14.25 -10.30
N GLU A 7 -3.06 -14.91 -11.14
CA GLU A 7 -4.02 -14.25 -12.04
C GLU A 7 -4.92 -13.28 -11.28
N SER A 8 -5.53 -13.72 -10.17
CA SER A 8 -6.42 -12.89 -9.35
C SER A 8 -5.71 -11.68 -8.75
N GLU A 9 -4.46 -11.80 -8.27
CA GLU A 9 -3.71 -10.65 -7.74
C GLU A 9 -3.40 -9.63 -8.83
N ILE A 10 -3.02 -10.09 -10.03
CA ILE A 10 -2.69 -9.23 -11.16
C ILE A 10 -3.95 -8.52 -11.67
N GLU A 11 -5.07 -9.22 -11.81
CA GLU A 11 -6.36 -8.63 -12.18
C GLU A 11 -6.78 -7.55 -11.19
N GLU A 12 -6.83 -7.88 -9.90
CA GLU A 12 -7.26 -6.96 -8.85
C GLU A 12 -6.33 -5.74 -8.71
N TYR A 13 -5.04 -5.92 -8.97
CA TYR A 13 -4.05 -4.85 -9.03
C TYR A 13 -4.32 -3.90 -10.20
N ASN A 14 -4.53 -4.43 -11.40
CA ASN A 14 -4.82 -3.62 -12.58
C ASN A 14 -6.15 -2.88 -12.44
N ASP A 15 -7.19 -3.55 -11.94
CA ASP A 15 -8.47 -2.92 -11.64
C ASP A 15 -8.31 -1.78 -10.63
N LEU A 16 -7.51 -1.98 -9.56
CA LEU A 16 -7.24 -0.91 -8.60
C LEU A 16 -6.48 0.26 -9.24
N LEU A 17 -5.52 -0.02 -10.13
CA LEU A 17 -4.81 1.04 -10.86
C LEU A 17 -5.75 1.84 -11.76
N ASP A 18 -6.67 1.19 -12.45
CA ASP A 18 -7.64 1.86 -13.32
C ASP A 18 -8.56 2.78 -12.51
N GLU A 19 -9.09 2.31 -11.38
CA GLU A 19 -9.86 3.15 -10.45
C GLU A 19 -9.06 4.37 -9.95
N LEU A 20 -7.76 4.19 -9.68
CA LEU A 20 -6.90 5.28 -9.23
C LEU A 20 -6.55 6.27 -10.35
N ARG A 21 -6.54 5.83 -11.62
CA ARG A 21 -6.28 6.70 -12.78
C ARG A 21 -7.43 7.68 -13.03
N GLU A 22 -8.64 7.33 -12.62
CA GLU A 22 -9.81 8.22 -12.68
C GLU A 22 -9.75 9.37 -11.66
N VAL A 23 -8.81 9.32 -10.70
CA VAL A 23 -8.62 10.37 -9.70
C VAL A 23 -7.75 11.48 -10.29
N GLU A 24 -8.37 12.60 -10.67
CA GLU A 24 -7.70 13.69 -11.38
C GLU A 24 -6.48 14.22 -10.61
N GLY A 25 -5.31 14.18 -11.26
CA GLY A 25 -4.06 14.71 -10.73
C GLY A 25 -3.45 13.89 -9.59
N LEU A 26 -3.92 12.66 -9.36
CA LEU A 26 -3.24 11.69 -8.51
C LEU A 26 -1.94 11.22 -9.19
N ARG A 27 -0.84 11.21 -8.44
CA ARG A 27 0.47 10.78 -8.96
C ARG A 27 0.64 9.27 -8.82
N LEU A 28 0.52 8.56 -9.94
CA LEU A 28 0.73 7.11 -10.06
C LEU A 28 1.97 6.75 -10.89
N ASP A 29 2.68 7.74 -11.40
CA ASP A 29 3.91 7.59 -12.19
C ASP A 29 5.13 7.16 -11.36
N LEU A 30 4.99 7.18 -10.03
CA LEU A 30 6.04 6.79 -9.10
C LEU A 30 6.05 5.27 -8.91
N GLN A 31 7.19 4.65 -9.21
CA GLN A 31 7.42 3.22 -9.01
C GLN A 31 7.12 2.78 -7.57
N SER A 32 7.49 3.59 -6.58
CA SER A 32 7.25 3.30 -5.16
C SER A 32 5.76 3.21 -4.81
N SER A 33 4.91 4.01 -5.44
CA SER A 33 3.45 3.97 -5.27
C SER A 33 2.90 2.67 -5.85
N MET A 34 3.29 2.33 -7.08
CA MET A 34 2.87 1.10 -7.75
C MET A 34 3.29 -0.17 -6.98
N GLU A 35 4.53 -0.21 -6.49
CA GLU A 35 5.05 -1.30 -5.66
C GLU A 35 4.31 -1.43 -4.33
N SER A 36 3.96 -0.30 -3.70
CA SER A 36 3.26 -0.31 -2.42
C SER A 36 1.81 -0.77 -2.56
N LEU A 37 1.17 -0.55 -3.70
CA LEU A 37 -0.15 -1.13 -4.02
C LEU A 37 -0.08 -2.66 -4.15
N ALA A 38 0.98 -3.18 -4.75
CA ALA A 38 1.18 -4.62 -4.86
C ALA A 38 1.38 -5.24 -3.47
N PHE A 39 2.22 -4.63 -2.63
CA PHE A 39 2.38 -5.01 -1.23
C PHE A 39 1.05 -4.98 -0.46
N LEU A 40 0.24 -3.94 -0.63
CA LEU A 40 -1.07 -3.83 0.00
C LEU A 40 -1.98 -5.02 -0.32
N ILE A 41 -2.10 -5.38 -1.60
CA ILE A 41 -2.91 -6.52 -2.04
C ILE A 41 -2.38 -7.83 -1.44
N GLU A 42 -1.07 -8.03 -1.49
CA GLU A 42 -0.44 -9.23 -0.93
C GLU A 42 -0.72 -9.38 0.58
N GLU A 43 -0.58 -8.31 1.35
CA GLU A 43 -0.83 -8.36 2.79
C GLU A 43 -2.32 -8.49 3.14
N MET A 44 -3.22 -7.93 2.32
CA MET A 44 -4.66 -8.18 2.44
C MET A 44 -4.97 -9.65 2.20
N LYS A 45 -4.39 -10.26 1.16
CA LYS A 45 -4.51 -11.69 0.87
C LYS A 45 -3.99 -12.55 2.01
N LYS A 46 -2.78 -12.30 2.51
CA LYS A 46 -2.21 -13.06 3.65
C LYS A 46 -3.05 -12.93 4.92
N LYS A 47 -3.63 -11.76 5.16
CA LYS A 47 -4.48 -11.52 6.35
C LYS A 47 -5.82 -12.24 6.25
N ASN A 48 -6.44 -12.29 5.07
CA ASN A 48 -7.77 -12.86 4.87
C ASN A 48 -7.91 -13.60 3.52
N PRO A 49 -7.28 -14.78 3.35
CA PRO A 49 -7.19 -15.44 2.04
C PRO A 49 -8.55 -15.77 1.39
N GLY A 50 -9.60 -15.96 2.19
CA GLY A 50 -10.93 -16.30 1.69
C GLY A 50 -11.79 -15.09 1.28
N ASN A 51 -11.43 -13.87 1.68
CA ASN A 51 -12.26 -12.68 1.44
C ASN A 51 -11.47 -11.42 1.06
N TRP A 52 -10.17 -11.53 0.77
CA TRP A 52 -9.33 -10.37 0.49
C TRP A 52 -9.81 -9.54 -0.70
N GLN A 53 -10.39 -10.16 -1.74
CA GLN A 53 -10.99 -9.44 -2.88
C GLN A 53 -12.21 -8.62 -2.45
N ARG A 54 -13.02 -9.14 -1.53
CA ARG A 54 -14.14 -8.39 -0.93
C ARG A 54 -13.61 -7.21 -0.12
N ASP A 55 -12.57 -7.42 0.67
CA ASP A 55 -11.94 -6.36 1.47
C ASP A 55 -11.31 -5.29 0.56
N LEU A 56 -10.74 -5.69 -0.58
CA LEU A 56 -10.23 -4.79 -1.60
C LEU A 56 -11.35 -4.01 -2.30
N GLY A 57 -12.48 -4.65 -2.59
CA GLY A 57 -13.67 -3.99 -3.10
C GLY A 57 -14.24 -2.95 -2.13
N VAL A 58 -14.11 -3.14 -0.81
CA VAL A 58 -14.43 -2.10 0.19
C VAL A 58 -13.47 -0.92 0.04
N LEU A 59 -12.17 -1.17 -0.12
CA LEU A 59 -11.19 -0.10 -0.34
C LEU A 59 -11.45 0.68 -1.63
N LYS A 60 -11.72 0.00 -2.76
CA LYS A 60 -12.08 0.61 -4.05
C LYS A 60 -13.30 1.53 -3.89
N ARG A 61 -14.35 1.10 -3.18
CA ARG A 61 -15.50 1.96 -2.86
C ARG A 61 -15.12 3.18 -2.04
N SER A 62 -14.26 3.05 -1.03
CA SER A 62 -13.77 4.19 -0.25
C SER A 62 -12.97 5.17 -1.10
N ILE A 63 -12.17 4.69 -2.06
CA ILE A 63 -11.45 5.53 -3.02
C ILE A 63 -12.44 6.34 -3.85
N TYR A 64 -13.45 5.68 -4.44
CA TYR A 64 -14.50 6.35 -5.22
C TYR A 64 -15.23 7.43 -4.39
N GLU A 65 -15.69 7.07 -3.19
CA GLU A 65 -16.43 8.01 -2.32
C GLU A 65 -15.58 9.21 -1.87
N LEU A 66 -14.28 9.01 -1.63
CA LEU A 66 -13.37 10.10 -1.29
C LEU A 66 -13.00 10.95 -2.50
N ASN A 67 -12.87 10.35 -3.68
CA ASN A 67 -12.62 11.11 -4.90
C ASN A 67 -13.74 12.14 -5.13
N GLU A 68 -15.00 11.72 -5.00
CA GLU A 68 -16.16 12.60 -5.16
C GLU A 68 -16.24 13.74 -4.13
N LYS A 69 -15.71 13.53 -2.92
CA LYS A 69 -15.84 14.49 -1.80
C LYS A 69 -14.61 15.38 -1.60
N GLU A 70 -13.44 14.80 -1.76
CA GLU A 70 -12.15 15.36 -1.34
C GLU A 70 -11.09 15.29 -2.45
N GLY A 71 -11.41 14.65 -3.58
CA GLY A 71 -10.52 14.47 -4.72
C GLY A 71 -9.23 13.73 -4.38
N LYS A 72 -8.17 14.06 -5.12
CA LYS A 72 -6.83 13.48 -4.94
C LYS A 72 -6.27 13.60 -3.52
N GLY A 73 -6.64 14.64 -2.77
CA GLY A 73 -6.16 14.86 -1.40
C GLY A 73 -6.66 13.77 -0.45
N GLY A 74 -7.96 13.54 -0.45
CA GLY A 74 -8.58 12.48 0.38
C GLY A 74 -8.12 11.09 -0.05
N VAL A 75 -8.09 10.82 -1.37
CA VAL A 75 -7.66 9.52 -1.90
C VAL A 75 -6.20 9.22 -1.54
N SER A 76 -5.29 10.16 -1.76
CA SER A 76 -3.88 9.88 -1.49
C SER A 76 -3.57 9.77 0.00
N PHE A 77 -4.29 10.51 0.86
CA PHE A 77 -4.19 10.34 2.30
C PHE A 77 -4.75 8.99 2.79
N LEU A 78 -5.88 8.54 2.25
CA LEU A 78 -6.44 7.22 2.53
C LEU A 78 -5.41 6.12 2.21
N LEU A 79 -4.82 6.17 1.01
CA LEU A 79 -3.82 5.20 0.59
C LEU A 79 -2.59 5.21 1.48
N THR A 80 -2.04 6.39 1.80
CA THR A 80 -0.91 6.52 2.73
C THR A 80 -1.23 5.89 4.08
N ARG A 81 -2.36 6.24 4.70
CA ARG A 81 -2.76 5.65 5.99
C ARG A 81 -2.91 4.14 5.92
N LYS A 82 -3.55 3.63 4.86
CA LYS A 82 -3.84 2.21 4.72
C LYS A 82 -2.56 1.39 4.52
N ILE A 83 -1.70 1.82 3.61
CA ILE A 83 -0.41 1.18 3.31
C ILE A 83 0.49 1.22 4.54
N ASN A 84 0.65 2.38 5.16
CA ASN A 84 1.54 2.55 6.31
C ASN A 84 1.06 1.74 7.52
N SER A 85 -0.24 1.70 7.80
CA SER A 85 -0.79 0.87 8.88
C SER A 85 -0.50 -0.61 8.65
N ILE A 86 -0.68 -1.11 7.42
CA ILE A 86 -0.40 -2.50 7.08
C ILE A 86 1.10 -2.78 7.13
N TYR A 87 1.93 -1.84 6.68
CA TYR A 87 3.38 -1.99 6.70
C TYR A 87 3.92 -2.04 8.13
N ILE A 88 3.41 -1.20 9.05
CA ILE A 88 3.74 -1.24 10.47
C ILE A 88 3.35 -2.60 11.10
N ASP A 89 2.16 -3.11 10.80
CA ASP A 89 1.71 -4.43 11.26
C ASP A 89 2.63 -5.55 10.73
N PHE A 90 3.02 -5.47 9.46
CA PHE A 90 3.97 -6.39 8.84
C PHE A 90 5.34 -6.33 9.53
N LEU A 91 5.89 -5.13 9.75
CA LEU A 91 7.17 -4.92 10.40
C LEU A 91 7.17 -5.44 11.84
N ASN A 92 6.08 -5.27 12.58
CA ASN A 92 5.90 -5.86 13.91
C ASN A 92 6.00 -7.39 13.88
N LYS A 93 5.28 -8.05 12.96
CA LYS A 93 5.35 -9.50 12.80
C LYS A 93 6.76 -9.95 12.39
N ARG A 94 7.40 -9.21 11.49
CA ARG A 94 8.76 -9.51 11.03
C ARG A 94 9.76 -9.41 12.18
N LYS A 95 9.64 -8.38 13.03
CA LYS A 95 10.48 -8.18 14.22
C LYS A 95 10.47 -9.41 15.13
N GLU A 96 9.30 -9.98 15.39
CA GLU A 96 9.16 -11.18 16.23
C GLU A 96 9.87 -12.41 15.65
N GLN A 97 9.90 -12.53 14.31
CA GLN A 97 10.58 -13.64 13.62
C GLN A 97 12.11 -13.53 13.67
N VAL A 98 12.64 -12.30 13.71
CA VAL A 98 14.09 -12.02 13.65
C VAL A 98 14.65 -11.48 14.97
N LYS A 99 13.91 -11.63 16.08
CA LYS A 99 14.23 -11.06 17.40
C LYS A 99 15.63 -11.37 17.95
N HIS A 100 16.29 -12.41 17.43
CA HIS A 100 17.65 -12.80 17.80
C HIS A 100 18.74 -11.99 17.06
N ASN A 101 18.40 -11.36 15.93
CA ASN A 101 19.30 -10.52 15.15
C ASN A 101 19.05 -9.04 15.50
N LYS A 102 19.87 -8.52 16.43
CA LYS A 102 19.72 -7.15 16.96
C LYS A 102 19.83 -6.08 15.88
N ASP A 103 20.70 -6.25 14.90
CA ASP A 103 20.90 -5.28 13.82
C ASP A 103 19.65 -5.21 12.94
N THR A 104 19.08 -6.37 12.59
CA THR A 104 17.83 -6.42 11.80
C THR A 104 16.65 -5.84 12.59
N VAL A 105 16.57 -6.11 13.90
CA VAL A 105 15.54 -5.53 14.77
C VAL A 105 15.65 -4.00 14.78
N SER A 106 16.86 -3.45 14.94
CA SER A 106 17.09 -2.00 14.91
C SER A 106 16.66 -1.38 13.58
N ILE A 107 16.98 -2.01 12.44
CA ILE A 107 16.57 -1.53 11.11
C ILE A 107 15.04 -1.52 11.00
N ILE A 108 14.36 -2.57 11.47
CA ILE A 108 12.90 -2.66 11.45
C ILE A 108 12.27 -1.55 12.32
N GLU A 109 12.84 -1.25 13.48
CA GLU A 109 12.36 -0.19 14.35
C GLU A 109 12.52 1.19 13.71
N THR A 110 13.66 1.48 13.08
CA THR A 110 13.84 2.71 12.30
C THR A 110 12.84 2.81 11.14
N MET A 111 12.61 1.72 10.39
CA MET A 111 11.62 1.70 9.31
C MET A 111 10.20 2.01 9.82
N LYS A 112 9.83 1.48 11.00
CA LYS A 112 8.54 1.77 11.64
C LYS A 112 8.43 3.24 12.02
N GLU A 113 9.43 3.79 12.71
CA GLU A 113 9.45 5.20 13.12
C GLU A 113 9.30 6.12 11.90
N MET A 114 10.07 5.88 10.83
CA MET A 114 9.95 6.65 9.58
C MET A 114 8.56 6.52 8.94
N THR A 115 7.94 5.35 9.02
CA THR A 115 6.58 5.12 8.48
C THR A 115 5.52 5.87 9.29
N GLU A 116 5.67 5.92 10.61
CA GLU A 116 4.79 6.68 11.51
C GLU A 116 4.95 8.19 11.28
N GLU A 117 6.18 8.69 11.22
CA GLU A 117 6.48 10.09 10.90
C GLU A 117 5.95 10.51 9.53
N SER A 118 6.12 9.65 8.51
CA SER A 118 5.57 9.87 7.17
C SER A 118 4.04 9.97 7.19
N THR A 119 3.37 9.15 8.01
CA THR A 119 1.91 9.19 8.16
C THR A 119 1.46 10.50 8.81
N GLU A 120 2.15 10.95 9.86
CA GLU A 120 1.85 12.20 10.55
C GLU A 120 2.10 13.42 9.65
N PHE A 121 3.19 13.40 8.88
CA PHE A 121 3.45 14.43 7.87
C PHE A 121 2.35 14.47 6.82
N ALA A 122 1.93 13.29 6.31
CA ALA A 122 0.86 13.20 5.34
C ALA A 122 -0.48 13.71 5.89
N HIS A 123 -0.77 13.45 7.16
CA HIS A 123 -1.95 13.99 7.83
C HIS A 123 -1.95 15.51 7.85
N LYS A 124 -0.83 16.13 8.26
CA LYS A 124 -0.69 17.60 8.25
C LYS A 124 -0.85 18.16 6.85
N SER A 125 -0.21 17.57 5.83
CA SER A 125 -0.39 18.03 4.44
C SER A 125 -1.85 17.94 3.98
N TYR A 126 -2.55 16.85 4.32
CA TYR A 126 -3.96 16.68 4.02
C TYR A 126 -4.84 17.74 4.70
N GLU A 127 -4.59 18.07 5.98
CA GLU A 127 -5.31 19.14 6.69
C GLU A 127 -5.15 20.53 6.04
N HIS A 128 -4.05 20.74 5.30
CA HIS A 128 -3.81 21.96 4.52
C HIS A 128 -4.32 21.85 3.07
N GLY A 129 -5.13 20.84 2.74
CA GLY A 129 -5.72 20.61 1.42
C GLY A 129 -4.72 20.14 0.36
N GLN A 130 -3.56 19.64 0.77
CA GLN A 130 -2.52 19.18 -0.15
C GLN A 130 -2.61 17.68 -0.38
N ALA A 131 -2.45 17.26 -1.64
CA ALA A 131 -2.26 15.86 -1.96
C ALA A 131 -0.89 15.39 -1.45
N VAL A 132 -0.88 14.19 -0.89
CA VAL A 132 0.34 13.52 -0.44
C VAL A 132 0.78 12.44 -1.43
N ILE A 133 2.08 12.15 -1.46
CA ILE A 133 2.60 10.98 -2.16
C ILE A 133 2.45 9.79 -1.23
N PHE A 134 1.87 8.69 -1.72
CA PHE A 134 1.75 7.44 -0.99
C PHE A 134 2.78 6.42 -1.49
N GLY A 135 3.18 5.50 -0.62
CA GLY A 135 4.13 4.43 -0.90
C GLY A 135 5.24 4.35 0.15
N GLY A 136 6.43 3.92 -0.24
CA GLY A 136 7.60 3.86 0.65
C GLY A 136 7.80 2.53 1.37
N VAL A 137 7.09 1.48 0.94
CA VAL A 137 7.40 0.11 1.36
C VAL A 137 8.77 -0.29 0.80
N SER A 138 9.59 -0.99 1.60
CA SER A 138 10.90 -1.49 1.13
C SER A 138 10.74 -2.41 -0.08
N THR A 139 11.63 -2.26 -1.06
CA THR A 139 11.65 -3.11 -2.26
C THR A 139 11.84 -4.59 -1.96
N ASP A 140 12.41 -4.92 -0.80
CA ASP A 140 12.58 -6.30 -0.32
C ASP A 140 11.26 -7.01 0.00
N TYR A 141 10.17 -6.25 0.15
CA TYR A 141 8.86 -6.77 0.53
C TYR A 141 7.84 -6.75 -0.61
N ILE A 142 8.28 -6.43 -1.82
CA ILE A 142 7.41 -6.44 -2.99
C ILE A 142 7.10 -7.88 -3.37
N PRO A 143 5.83 -8.24 -3.54
CA PRO A 143 5.46 -9.62 -3.82
C PRO A 143 6.01 -10.09 -5.17
N GLU A 144 6.37 -11.37 -5.23
CA GLU A 144 6.97 -11.98 -6.42
C GLU A 144 6.12 -11.76 -7.68
N TRP A 145 4.80 -11.80 -7.55
CA TRP A 145 3.87 -11.69 -8.67
C TRP A 145 3.89 -10.32 -9.35
N TYR A 146 4.35 -9.26 -8.68
CA TYR A 146 4.40 -7.92 -9.25
C TYR A 146 5.31 -7.84 -10.48
N LYS A 147 6.29 -8.74 -10.61
CA LYS A 147 7.13 -8.83 -11.82
C LYS A 147 6.34 -9.19 -13.09
N TYR A 148 5.17 -9.80 -12.95
CA TYR A 148 4.30 -10.20 -14.06
C TYR A 148 3.26 -9.13 -14.42
N VAL A 149 3.17 -8.05 -13.65
CA VAL A 149 2.36 -6.87 -13.98
C VAL A 149 3.09 -5.97 -14.98
N LYS A 150 4.43 -5.99 -14.94
CA LYS A 150 5.29 -5.25 -15.87
C LYS A 150 5.43 -6.01 -17.20
N GLU A 151 4.39 -6.01 -18.01
CA GLU A 151 4.43 -6.40 -19.44
C GLU A 151 3.55 -5.48 -20.28
#